data_AF-E3NEF3-F1
#
_entry.id   AF-E3NEF3-F1
#
_cell.length_a   1.000
_cell.length_b   1.000
_cell.length_c   1.000
_cell.angle_alpha   90.00
_cell.angle_beta   90.00
_cell.angle_gamma   90.00
#
_symmetry.space_group_name_H-M   'P 1'
#
loop_
_entity.id
_entity.type
_entity.pdbx_description
1 polymer ?
#
loop_
_entity_poly.entity_id
_entity_poly.type
_entity_poly.pdbx_seq_one_letter_code
_entity_poly.pdbx_strand_id
1 'polypeptide(L)'
;MEPTFPLLRLPENAIVQVLKNMDPDWLLIISLVSNKIKHLVTSLVLRISNVEICISDMIILKVHIGTFLLALIFYANSNDQNELLSVDITLPVSAYLPFENTRIQSSSQFNFSDWMNHIKTVFCFSKPPSVYFREETHQIQQILIQNFKMFKFSGVYSLDDMLLFNSEKVRFTHPISQKQFNQFIKHWIRGSNIRLQYMALSIVKTGSVNSEEYLNGIKWMGTNLDAKKEVRRKHRIDSDYVVQIKRKDGTSAVIVIESLQNVLYVRFIVLY
;
A
#
# COMPACT_ATOMS: atom_id res chain seq x y z
N MET A 1 36.81 -15.43 23.19
CA MET A 1 36.27 -14.58 22.12
C MET A 1 36.37 -15.37 20.84
N GLU A 2 35.26 -15.59 20.14
CA GLU A 2 35.34 -16.17 18.80
C GLU A 2 36.07 -15.20 17.87
N PRO A 3 36.94 -15.69 16.97
CA PRO A 3 37.66 -14.84 16.03
C PRO A 3 36.67 -14.11 15.12
N THR A 4 36.68 -12.78 15.15
CA THR A 4 35.84 -11.95 14.29
C THR A 4 36.45 -11.92 12.88
N PHE A 5 35.70 -12.40 11.88
CA PHE A 5 36.16 -12.38 10.49
C PHE A 5 36.19 -10.93 9.95
N PRO A 6 37.36 -10.40 9.53
CA PRO A 6 37.48 -8.99 9.17
C PRO A 6 37.04 -8.76 7.72
N LEU A 7 35.73 -8.88 7.45
CA LEU A 7 35.14 -8.78 6.11
C LEU A 7 35.61 -7.53 5.34
N LEU A 8 35.75 -6.39 6.00
CA LEU A 8 36.17 -5.12 5.38
C LEU A 8 37.66 -5.06 5.02
N ARG A 9 38.48 -6.03 5.46
CA ARG A 9 39.91 -6.13 5.10
C ARG A 9 40.16 -7.01 3.89
N LEU A 10 39.13 -7.66 3.35
CA LEU A 10 39.27 -8.51 2.18
C LEU A 10 39.42 -7.67 0.89
N PRO A 11 40.01 -8.26 -0.17
CA PRO A 11 39.89 -7.74 -1.52
C PRO A 11 38.43 -7.54 -1.94
N GLU A 12 38.15 -6.51 -2.73
CA GLU A 12 36.78 -6.10 -3.06
C GLU A 12 35.98 -7.19 -3.77
N ASN A 13 36.60 -7.95 -4.66
CA ASN A 13 35.97 -9.09 -5.32
C ASN A 13 35.53 -10.18 -4.32
N ALA A 14 36.31 -10.43 -3.26
CA ALA A 14 35.94 -11.38 -2.21
C ALA A 14 34.77 -10.84 -1.37
N ILE A 15 34.76 -9.54 -1.05
CA ILE A 15 33.62 -8.89 -0.37
C ILE A 15 32.34 -9.07 -1.21
N VAL A 16 32.40 -8.78 -2.52
CA VAL A 16 31.24 -8.93 -3.41
C VAL A 16 30.72 -10.38 -3.43
N GLN A 17 31.61 -11.37 -3.41
CA GLN A 17 31.20 -12.78 -3.34
C GLN A 17 30.52 -13.12 -2.02
N VAL A 18 31.00 -12.59 -0.89
CA VAL A 18 30.34 -12.76 0.42
C VAL A 18 28.95 -12.12 0.39
N LEU A 19 28.84 -10.88 -0.08
CA LEU A 19 27.56 -10.17 -0.15
C LEU A 19 26.55 -10.89 -1.06
N LYS A 20 26.98 -11.49 -2.18
CA LYS A 20 26.08 -12.27 -3.06
C LYS A 20 25.43 -13.48 -2.40
N ASN A 21 26.08 -14.04 -1.37
CA ASN A 21 25.61 -15.23 -0.66
C ASN A 21 24.99 -14.89 0.71
N MET A 22 24.82 -13.60 1.01
CA MET A 22 24.31 -13.12 2.28
C MET A 22 22.79 -12.88 2.19
N ASP A 23 22.08 -13.20 3.27
CA ASP A 23 20.64 -12.97 3.33
C ASP A 23 20.29 -11.47 3.30
N PRO A 24 19.11 -11.10 2.77
CA PRO A 24 18.74 -9.69 2.63
C PRO A 24 18.70 -8.88 3.92
N ASP A 25 18.42 -9.52 5.07
CA ASP A 25 18.44 -8.87 6.39
C ASP A 25 19.86 -8.38 6.71
N TRP A 26 20.86 -9.24 6.51
CA TRP A 26 22.27 -8.92 6.69
C TRP A 26 22.80 -7.95 5.65
N LEU A 27 22.34 -8.04 4.41
CA LEU A 27 22.65 -7.04 3.37
C LEU A 27 22.16 -5.64 3.75
N LEU A 28 20.97 -5.54 4.34
CA LEU A 28 20.48 -4.27 4.88
C LEU A 28 21.36 -3.79 6.04
N ILE A 29 21.65 -4.64 7.03
CA ILE A 29 22.47 -4.28 8.19
C ILE A 29 23.86 -3.79 7.73
N ILE A 30 24.54 -4.55 6.88
CA ILE A 30 25.91 -4.23 6.47
C ILE A 30 25.96 -2.98 5.57
N SER A 31 24.89 -2.70 4.81
CA SER A 31 24.79 -1.47 4.01
C SER A 31 24.79 -0.18 4.84
N LEU A 32 24.49 -0.27 6.14
CA LEU A 32 24.52 0.86 7.07
C LEU A 32 25.94 1.15 7.60
N VAL A 33 26.89 0.23 7.41
CA VAL A 33 28.25 0.34 7.98
C VAL A 33 29.08 1.42 7.27
N SER A 34 28.96 1.56 5.95
CA SER A 34 29.67 2.60 5.19
C SER A 34 29.08 2.82 3.80
N ASN A 35 29.32 4.00 3.22
CA ASN A 35 28.95 4.29 1.83
C ASN A 35 29.59 3.30 0.83
N LYS A 36 30.82 2.84 1.09
CA LYS A 36 31.48 1.85 0.23
C LYS A 36 30.66 0.55 0.19
N ILE A 37 30.28 0.01 1.34
CA ILE A 37 29.48 -1.22 1.41
C ILE A 37 28.07 -0.98 0.85
N LYS A 38 27.45 0.15 1.15
CA LYS A 38 26.16 0.55 0.55
C LYS A 38 26.19 0.48 -0.97
N HIS A 39 27.22 1.03 -1.61
CA HIS A 39 27.38 0.98 -3.06
C HIS A 39 27.57 -0.46 -3.59
N LEU A 40 28.36 -1.27 -2.90
CA LEU A 40 28.55 -2.68 -3.27
C LEU A 40 27.25 -3.46 -3.19
N VAL A 41 26.47 -3.33 -2.10
CA VAL A 41 25.16 -3.98 -1.96
C VAL A 41 24.19 -3.50 -3.04
N THR A 42 24.15 -2.19 -3.32
CA THR A 42 23.30 -1.61 -4.37
C THR A 42 23.63 -2.20 -5.75
N SER A 43 24.92 -2.48 -6.03
CA SER A 43 25.37 -3.07 -7.30
C SER A 43 24.96 -4.54 -7.51
N LEU A 44 24.45 -5.22 -6.48
CA LEU A 44 23.96 -6.60 -6.59
C LEU A 44 22.63 -6.72 -7.36
N VAL A 45 21.92 -5.60 -7.56
CA VAL A 45 20.65 -5.52 -8.31
C VAL A 45 19.65 -6.60 -7.87
N LEU A 46 19.32 -6.58 -6.57
CA LEU A 46 18.36 -7.51 -5.99
C LEU A 46 16.97 -7.32 -6.62
N ARG A 47 16.30 -8.44 -6.92
CA ARG A 47 14.97 -8.43 -7.58
C ARG A 47 13.87 -8.17 -6.56
N ILE A 48 13.55 -6.90 -6.34
CA ILE A 48 12.42 -6.50 -5.50
C ILE A 48 11.11 -6.57 -6.28
N SER A 49 10.14 -7.29 -5.72
CA SER A 49 8.80 -7.38 -6.30
C SER A 49 7.85 -6.33 -5.72
N ASN A 50 7.91 -6.09 -4.42
CA ASN A 50 7.02 -5.18 -3.72
C ASN A 50 7.60 -4.66 -2.40
N VAL A 51 7.18 -3.46 -2.00
CA VAL A 51 7.38 -2.92 -0.66
C VAL A 51 6.00 -2.63 -0.07
N GLU A 52 5.75 -3.16 1.12
CA GLU A 52 4.48 -3.02 1.85
C GLU A 52 4.71 -2.34 3.19
N ILE A 53 3.88 -1.36 3.52
CA ILE A 53 3.89 -0.65 4.80
C ILE A 53 2.58 -1.00 5.49
N CYS A 54 2.64 -1.68 6.62
CA CYS A 54 1.48 -1.91 7.47
C CYS A 54 1.52 -0.94 8.65
N ILE A 55 0.43 -0.23 8.89
CA ILE A 55 0.28 0.75 9.97
C ILE A 55 -0.89 0.30 10.85
N SER A 56 -0.60 0.07 12.12
CA SER A 56 -1.52 -0.23 13.21
C SER A 56 -0.98 0.45 14.48
N ASP A 57 -1.09 -0.20 15.64
CA ASP A 57 -0.30 0.02 16.86
C ASP A 57 1.23 0.14 16.66
N MET A 58 1.75 -0.37 15.54
CA MET A 58 3.14 -0.27 15.12
C MET A 58 3.24 -0.08 13.60
N ILE A 59 4.41 0.31 13.10
CA ILE A 59 4.69 0.35 11.67
C ILE A 59 5.53 -0.86 11.29
N ILE A 60 5.04 -1.67 10.35
CA ILE A 60 5.77 -2.82 9.80
C ILE A 60 6.06 -2.54 8.33
N LEU A 61 7.34 -2.43 8.00
CA LEU A 61 7.81 -2.34 6.62
C LEU A 61 8.25 -3.73 6.14
N LYS A 62 7.65 -4.19 5.06
CA LYS A 62 7.91 -5.48 4.43
C LYS A 62 8.50 -5.27 3.05
N VAL A 63 9.63 -5.90 2.78
CA VAL A 63 10.34 -5.83 1.51
C VAL A 63 10.40 -7.24 0.93
N HIS A 64 9.76 -7.43 -0.22
CA HIS A 64 9.70 -8.73 -0.90
C HIS A 64 10.80 -8.83 -1.95
N ILE A 65 11.76 -9.75 -1.74
CA ILE A 65 12.97 -9.92 -2.55
C ILE A 65 13.00 -11.37 -3.06
N GLY A 66 12.57 -11.59 -4.31
CA GLY A 66 12.33 -12.95 -4.80
C GLY A 66 11.31 -13.70 -3.93
N THR A 67 11.74 -14.79 -3.30
CA THR A 67 10.96 -15.57 -2.31
C THR A 67 11.17 -15.12 -0.86
N PHE A 68 12.11 -14.21 -0.63
CA PHE A 68 12.48 -13.72 0.70
C PHE A 68 11.58 -12.54 1.14
N LEU A 69 11.26 -12.49 2.43
CA LEU A 69 10.50 -11.41 3.06
C LEU A 69 11.34 -10.78 4.18
N LEU A 70 11.92 -9.62 3.91
CA LEU A 70 12.55 -8.78 4.92
C LEU A 70 11.44 -7.99 5.63
N ALA A 71 11.36 -8.09 6.95
CA ALA A 71 10.39 -7.36 7.78
C ALA A 71 11.12 -6.47 8.80
N LEU A 72 10.76 -5.20 8.85
CA LEU A 72 11.26 -4.22 9.81
C LEU A 72 10.08 -3.67 10.61
N ILE A 73 10.19 -3.72 11.93
CA ILE A 73 9.17 -3.23 12.85
C ILE A 73 9.69 -1.94 13.49
N PHE A 74 8.87 -0.90 13.45
CA PHE A 74 9.12 0.41 14.04
C PHE A 74 7.99 0.74 15.01
N TYR A 75 8.31 1.52 16.05
CA TYR A 75 7.32 2.04 16.99
C TYR A 75 6.47 0.94 17.67
N ALA A 76 6.99 -0.28 17.81
CA ALA A 76 6.35 -1.31 18.62
C ALA A 76 6.44 -0.90 20.10
N ASN A 77 5.37 -0.30 20.62
CA ASN A 77 5.29 0.11 22.01
C ASN A 77 5.47 -1.13 22.91
N SER A 78 6.52 -1.08 23.74
CA SER A 78 6.58 -1.90 24.95
C SER A 78 5.61 -1.30 25.97
N ASN A 79 4.54 -2.03 26.28
CA ASN A 79 3.72 -1.95 27.50
C ASN A 79 2.82 -0.74 27.80
N ASP A 80 2.89 0.40 27.11
CA ASP A 80 1.91 1.47 27.36
C ASP A 80 0.69 1.34 26.45
N GLN A 81 -0.38 0.81 27.05
CA GLN A 81 -1.72 0.80 26.50
C GLN A 81 -2.14 2.24 26.20
N ASN A 82 -2.58 2.45 24.96
CA ASN A 82 -3.13 3.70 24.44
C ASN A 82 -2.08 4.80 24.24
N GLU A 83 -1.56 4.90 23.02
CA GLU A 83 -1.42 6.18 22.28
C GLU A 83 -0.57 5.97 21.02
N LEU A 84 -1.20 5.58 19.91
CA LEU A 84 -0.67 5.94 18.59
C LEU A 84 -0.89 7.44 18.28
N LEU A 85 -1.39 8.22 19.24
CA LEU A 85 -1.92 9.57 19.04
C LEU A 85 -0.84 10.62 18.69
N SER A 86 0.44 10.27 18.71
CA SER A 86 1.52 11.25 18.50
C SER A 86 2.84 10.66 17.98
N VAL A 87 2.82 9.56 17.21
CA VAL A 87 4.08 9.07 16.61
C VAL A 87 4.59 10.07 15.58
N ASP A 88 5.47 10.95 16.02
CA ASP A 88 6.20 11.86 15.16
C ASP A 88 7.23 11.06 14.37
N ILE A 89 6.86 10.70 13.14
CA ILE A 89 7.72 9.95 12.21
C ILE A 89 8.99 10.70 11.80
N THR A 90 9.13 11.98 12.18
CA THR A 90 10.34 12.77 11.96
C THR A 90 11.40 12.51 13.02
N LEU A 91 11.03 11.94 14.17
CA LEU A 91 11.99 11.59 15.21
C LEU A 91 12.79 10.33 14.84
N PRO A 92 14.06 10.23 15.29
CA PRO A 92 14.88 9.04 15.09
C PRO A 92 14.24 7.78 15.67
N VAL A 93 14.32 6.68 14.93
CA VAL A 93 13.76 5.38 15.32
C VAL A 93 14.69 4.23 14.91
N SER A 94 14.82 3.23 15.78
CA SER A 94 15.52 1.99 15.46
C SER A 94 14.58 0.98 14.81
N ALA A 95 15.04 0.30 13.77
CA ALA A 95 14.30 -0.81 13.17
C ALA A 95 14.54 -2.10 13.94
N TYR A 96 13.48 -2.82 14.32
CA TYR A 96 13.55 -4.17 14.87
C TYR A 96 13.37 -5.21 13.76
N LEU A 97 14.30 -6.15 13.68
CA LEU A 97 14.25 -7.31 12.79
C LEU A 97 13.67 -8.50 13.59
N PRO A 98 12.43 -8.93 13.33
CA PRO A 98 11.78 -9.97 14.11
C PRO A 98 12.42 -11.35 13.91
N PHE A 99 12.94 -11.65 12.70
CA PHE A 99 13.56 -12.94 12.40
C PHE A 99 14.94 -13.10 13.06
N GLU A 100 15.69 -12.00 13.16
CA GLU A 100 17.00 -11.95 13.81
C GLU A 100 16.91 -11.62 15.31
N ASN A 101 15.71 -11.33 15.81
CA ASN A 101 15.43 -10.85 17.16
C ASN A 101 16.40 -9.73 17.61
N THR A 102 16.69 -8.78 16.71
CA THR A 102 17.68 -7.73 16.95
C THR A 102 17.17 -6.36 16.55
N ARG A 103 17.61 -5.31 17.25
CA ARG A 103 17.39 -3.92 16.85
C ARG A 103 18.61 -3.42 16.12
N ILE A 104 18.40 -2.88 14.92
CA ILE A 104 19.48 -2.26 14.17
C ILE A 104 19.88 -0.97 14.88
N GLN A 105 21.01 -1.02 15.59
CA GLN A 105 21.66 0.15 16.17
C GLN A 105 22.39 0.88 15.04
N SER A 106 21.66 1.71 14.31
CA SER A 106 22.27 2.62 13.33
C SER A 106 23.05 3.70 14.10
N SER A 107 24.31 3.92 13.73
CA SER A 107 25.11 5.03 14.27
C SER A 107 24.54 6.40 13.89
N SER A 108 23.76 6.45 12.83
CA SER A 108 22.97 7.61 12.40
C SER A 108 21.54 7.56 12.97
N GLN A 109 21.09 8.70 13.49
CA GLN A 109 19.74 8.93 14.02
C GLN A 109 18.68 8.95 12.89
N PHE A 110 18.45 7.82 12.23
CA PHE A 110 17.48 7.71 11.13
C PHE A 110 16.06 7.84 11.64
N ASN A 111 15.27 8.74 11.04
CA ASN A 111 13.82 8.70 11.17
C ASN A 111 13.21 7.71 10.16
N PHE A 112 11.88 7.54 10.18
CA PHE A 112 11.22 6.58 9.28
C PHE A 112 11.42 6.88 7.79
N SER A 113 11.48 8.17 7.42
CA SER A 113 11.72 8.59 6.03
C SER A 113 13.14 8.25 5.58
N ASP A 114 14.13 8.40 6.46
CA ASP A 114 15.51 8.00 6.19
C ASP A 114 15.63 6.50 5.96
N TRP A 115 14.96 5.69 6.79
CA TRP A 115 14.85 4.24 6.60
C TRP A 115 14.27 3.87 5.24
N MET A 116 13.14 4.49 4.87
CA MET A 116 12.50 4.27 3.58
C MET A 116 13.42 4.64 2.40
N ASN A 117 14.12 5.76 2.49
CA ASN A 117 15.05 6.21 1.45
C ASN A 117 16.28 5.31 1.34
N HIS A 118 16.80 4.84 2.46
CA HIS A 118 17.92 3.90 2.48
C HIS A 118 17.54 2.58 1.83
N ILE A 119 16.37 2.03 2.16
CA ILE A 119 15.83 0.80 1.56
C ILE A 119 15.61 0.97 0.05
N LYS A 120 15.00 2.08 -0.38
CA LYS A 120 14.86 2.40 -1.82
C LYS A 120 16.20 2.41 -2.54
N THR A 121 17.23 2.95 -1.90
CA THR A 121 18.58 3.03 -2.47
C THR A 121 19.26 1.66 -2.53
N VAL A 122 19.39 0.99 -1.38
CA VAL A 122 20.09 -0.30 -1.24
C VAL A 122 19.49 -1.37 -2.14
N PHE A 123 18.18 -1.33 -2.30
CA PHE A 123 17.46 -2.33 -3.08
C PHE A 123 16.95 -1.83 -4.44
N CYS A 124 17.41 -0.67 -4.91
CA CYS A 124 17.04 -0.13 -6.22
C CYS A 124 15.51 -0.06 -6.48
N PHE A 125 14.72 0.22 -5.45
CA PHE A 125 13.25 0.23 -5.54
C PHE A 125 12.73 1.62 -5.92
N SER A 126 12.19 1.73 -7.14
CA SER A 126 11.68 3.00 -7.71
C SER A 126 10.16 3.09 -7.79
N LYS A 127 9.44 1.99 -7.54
CA LYS A 127 7.96 1.97 -7.61
C LYS A 127 7.35 2.58 -6.35
N PRO A 128 6.12 3.12 -6.41
CA PRO A 128 5.42 3.52 -5.19
C PRO A 128 5.14 2.30 -4.29
N PRO A 129 5.29 2.42 -2.96
CA PRO A 129 4.99 1.32 -2.06
C PRO A 129 3.48 1.06 -1.97
N SER A 130 3.13 -0.10 -1.41
CA SER A 130 1.77 -0.43 -0.98
C SER A 130 1.63 -0.09 0.50
N VAL A 131 0.52 0.50 0.92
CA VAL A 131 0.26 0.84 2.32
C VAL A 131 -1.05 0.22 2.79
N TYR A 132 -1.04 -0.31 4.02
CA TYR A 132 -2.13 -1.03 4.63
C TYR A 132 -2.34 -0.52 6.06
N PHE A 133 -3.53 -0.01 6.33
CA PHE A 133 -3.93 0.47 7.65
C PHE A 133 -4.94 -0.50 8.26
N ARG A 134 -4.62 -1.01 9.45
CA ARG A 134 -5.46 -2.00 10.15
C ARG A 134 -6.46 -1.35 11.10
N GLU A 135 -6.13 -0.20 11.67
CA GLU A 135 -6.92 0.45 12.74
C GLU A 135 -7.27 1.90 12.37
N GLU A 136 -8.20 2.48 13.14
CA GLU A 136 -8.52 3.90 13.05
C GLU A 136 -7.32 4.73 13.50
N THR A 137 -6.76 5.52 12.59
CA THR A 137 -5.66 6.42 12.92
C THR A 137 -6.11 7.86 12.69
N HIS A 138 -6.05 8.69 13.74
CA HIS A 138 -6.45 10.09 13.68
C HIS A 138 -5.53 10.96 12.79
N GLN A 139 -4.43 10.39 12.28
CA GLN A 139 -3.45 11.08 11.45
C GLN A 139 -3.42 10.60 9.99
N ILE A 140 -4.43 9.81 9.57
CA ILE A 140 -4.44 9.18 8.25
C ILE A 140 -4.26 10.20 7.13
N GLN A 141 -4.85 11.40 7.26
CA GLN A 141 -4.92 12.44 6.23
C GLN A 141 -3.55 12.87 5.70
N GLN A 142 -2.54 13.02 6.56
CA GLN A 142 -1.18 13.39 6.13
C GLN A 142 -0.54 12.30 5.26
N ILE A 143 -0.90 11.05 5.49
CA ILE A 143 -0.42 9.91 4.72
C ILE A 143 -1.24 9.78 3.42
N LEU A 144 -2.53 10.12 3.40
CA LEU A 144 -3.42 9.92 2.24
C LEU A 144 -3.04 10.70 1.00
N ILE A 145 -2.42 11.87 1.21
CA ILE A 145 -1.99 12.78 0.14
C ILE A 145 -0.79 12.18 -0.64
N GLN A 146 -0.07 11.21 -0.06
CA GLN A 146 1.08 10.60 -0.71
C GLN A 146 0.69 9.66 -1.85
N ASN A 147 1.61 9.52 -2.81
CA ASN A 147 1.46 8.65 -3.97
C ASN A 147 1.77 7.19 -3.60
N PHE A 148 0.74 6.35 -3.49
CA PHE A 148 0.90 4.89 -3.33
C PHE A 148 0.48 4.12 -4.58
N LYS A 149 0.97 2.89 -4.68
CA LYS A 149 0.54 1.93 -5.71
C LYS A 149 -0.74 1.23 -5.28
N MET A 150 -0.78 0.78 -4.03
CA MET A 150 -1.95 0.17 -3.40
C MET A 150 -2.15 0.80 -2.04
N PHE A 151 -3.38 1.16 -1.73
CA PHE A 151 -3.80 1.67 -0.45
C PHE A 151 -4.93 0.78 0.09
N LYS A 152 -4.80 0.28 1.31
CA LYS A 152 -5.86 -0.45 2.00
C LYS A 152 -6.15 0.20 3.35
N PHE A 153 -7.43 0.44 3.65
CA PHE A 153 -7.85 0.97 4.94
C PHE A 153 -9.02 0.21 5.52
N SER A 154 -8.95 -0.04 6.83
CA SER A 154 -9.91 -0.88 7.53
C SER A 154 -10.77 -0.13 8.55
N GLY A 155 -10.41 1.10 8.92
CA GLY A 155 -11.19 1.94 9.85
C GLY A 155 -12.35 2.67 9.18
N VAL A 156 -13.09 3.47 9.96
CA VAL A 156 -14.16 4.35 9.45
C VAL A 156 -13.55 5.53 8.67
N TYR A 157 -14.16 5.89 7.54
CA TYR A 157 -13.71 6.98 6.68
C TYR A 157 -14.87 7.82 6.14
N SER A 158 -14.62 9.12 5.99
CA SER A 158 -15.54 10.09 5.41
C SER A 158 -15.40 10.16 3.88
N LEU A 159 -16.30 10.89 3.23
CA LEU A 159 -16.17 11.20 1.80
C LEU A 159 -14.88 11.98 1.52
N ASP A 160 -14.54 12.94 2.39
CA ASP A 160 -13.35 13.77 2.21
C ASP A 160 -12.09 12.92 2.27
N ASP A 161 -12.04 11.94 3.18
CA ASP A 161 -10.94 10.97 3.22
C ASP A 161 -10.85 10.21 1.88
N MET A 162 -11.98 9.73 1.33
CA MET A 162 -12.03 9.07 0.00
C MET A 162 -11.46 9.95 -1.12
N LEU A 163 -11.68 11.26 -1.06
CA LEU A 163 -11.24 12.21 -2.08
C LEU A 163 -9.76 12.58 -1.92
N LEU A 164 -9.19 12.46 -0.72
CA LEU A 164 -7.78 12.74 -0.44
C LEU A 164 -6.83 11.66 -0.98
N PHE A 165 -7.28 10.40 -1.15
CA PHE A 165 -6.38 9.33 -1.59
C PHE A 165 -5.85 9.55 -3.01
N ASN A 166 -4.52 9.53 -3.12
CA ASN A 166 -3.83 9.63 -4.40
C ASN A 166 -3.14 8.30 -4.78
N SER A 167 -3.93 7.23 -4.90
CA SER A 167 -3.42 5.87 -5.15
C SER A 167 -3.97 5.26 -6.42
N GLU A 168 -3.18 4.39 -7.07
CA GLU A 168 -3.63 3.63 -8.25
C GLU A 168 -4.69 2.59 -7.90
N LYS A 169 -4.51 1.92 -6.76
CA LYS A 169 -5.42 0.89 -6.29
C LYS A 169 -5.82 1.17 -4.85
N VAL A 170 -7.11 1.08 -4.55
CA VAL A 170 -7.67 1.36 -3.23
C VAL A 170 -8.56 0.20 -2.79
N ARG A 171 -8.46 -0.20 -1.52
CA ARG A 171 -9.36 -1.18 -0.88
C ARG A 171 -9.82 -0.68 0.47
N PHE A 172 -11.13 -0.51 0.62
CA PHE A 172 -11.76 -0.21 1.89
C PHE A 172 -12.48 -1.45 2.41
N THR A 173 -12.37 -1.72 3.70
CA THR A 173 -13.12 -2.82 4.33
C THR A 173 -14.33 -2.34 5.12
N HIS A 174 -14.28 -1.12 5.68
CA HIS A 174 -15.42 -0.56 6.39
C HIS A 174 -16.52 -0.16 5.39
N PRO A 175 -17.78 -0.58 5.59
CA PRO A 175 -18.85 -0.28 4.65
C PRO A 175 -19.27 1.18 4.74
N ILE A 176 -19.68 1.75 3.59
CA ILE A 176 -20.19 3.13 3.50
C ILE A 176 -21.66 3.16 3.14
N SER A 177 -22.28 4.34 3.28
CA SER A 177 -23.64 4.56 2.77
C SER A 177 -23.64 4.66 1.24
N GLN A 178 -24.75 4.28 0.62
CA GLN A 178 -24.97 4.47 -0.82
C GLN A 178 -24.86 5.95 -1.22
N LYS A 179 -25.36 6.85 -0.37
CA LYS A 179 -25.27 8.31 -0.58
C LYS A 179 -23.81 8.75 -0.71
N GLN A 180 -22.96 8.30 0.19
CA GLN A 180 -21.53 8.62 0.20
C GLN A 180 -20.83 8.08 -1.06
N PHE A 181 -21.13 6.83 -1.46
CA PHE A 181 -20.61 6.28 -2.70
C PHE A 181 -21.04 7.11 -3.93
N ASN A 182 -22.31 7.49 -4.02
CA ASN A 182 -22.82 8.30 -5.12
C ASN A 182 -22.20 9.70 -5.17
N GLN A 183 -21.90 10.29 -4.01
CA GLN A 183 -21.13 11.53 -3.95
C GLN A 183 -19.72 11.33 -4.50
N PHE A 184 -19.01 10.29 -4.07
CA PHE A 184 -17.68 9.96 -4.58
C PHE A 184 -17.67 9.83 -6.11
N ILE A 185 -18.61 9.07 -6.69
CA ILE A 185 -18.71 8.92 -8.15
C ILE A 185 -18.93 10.26 -8.86
N LYS A 186 -19.78 11.13 -8.32
CA LYS A 186 -19.98 12.49 -8.87
C LYS A 186 -18.70 13.31 -8.86
N HIS A 187 -17.88 13.21 -7.81
CA HIS A 187 -16.57 13.86 -7.75
C HIS A 187 -15.58 13.26 -8.75
N TRP A 188 -15.51 11.93 -8.86
CA TRP A 188 -14.65 11.27 -9.83
C TRP A 188 -14.99 11.67 -11.27
N ILE A 189 -16.29 11.70 -11.63
CA ILE A 189 -16.77 12.15 -12.95
C ILE A 189 -16.31 13.60 -13.24
N ARG A 190 -16.22 14.44 -12.21
CA ARG A 190 -15.80 15.84 -12.33
C ARG A 190 -14.28 16.03 -12.41
N GLY A 191 -13.47 15.04 -12.03
CA GLY A 191 -12.01 15.14 -12.15
C GLY A 191 -11.19 14.62 -10.97
N SER A 192 -11.80 14.24 -9.85
CA SER A 192 -11.07 13.80 -8.65
C SER A 192 -10.33 12.45 -8.84
N ASN A 193 -9.32 12.18 -8.01
CA ASN A 193 -8.58 10.91 -7.96
C ASN A 193 -8.06 10.42 -9.33
N ILE A 194 -7.31 11.27 -10.06
CA ILE A 194 -6.89 11.02 -11.45
C ILE A 194 -6.01 9.77 -11.62
N ARG A 195 -5.26 9.37 -10.58
CA ARG A 195 -4.43 8.17 -10.62
C ARG A 195 -5.20 6.87 -10.40
N LEU A 196 -6.46 6.95 -9.95
CA LEU A 196 -7.23 5.78 -9.59
C LEU A 196 -7.44 4.87 -10.81
N GLN A 197 -7.10 3.60 -10.64
CA GLN A 197 -7.29 2.54 -11.62
C GLN A 197 -8.27 1.48 -11.11
N TYR A 198 -8.24 1.23 -9.80
CA TYR A 198 -9.08 0.23 -9.16
C TYR A 198 -9.47 0.67 -7.75
N MET A 199 -10.75 0.55 -7.41
CA MET A 199 -11.24 0.68 -6.04
C MET A 199 -12.15 -0.51 -5.70
N ALA A 200 -12.01 -1.05 -4.50
CA ALA A 200 -12.97 -1.98 -3.94
C ALA A 200 -13.44 -1.53 -2.56
N LEU A 201 -14.74 -1.63 -2.32
CA LEU A 201 -15.39 -1.24 -1.07
C LEU A 201 -16.70 -1.99 -0.87
N SER A 202 -17.30 -1.84 0.30
CA SER A 202 -18.62 -2.36 0.62
C SER A 202 -19.60 -1.22 0.86
N ILE A 203 -20.85 -1.38 0.45
CA ILE A 203 -21.95 -0.45 0.74
C ILE A 203 -22.97 -1.17 1.64
N VAL A 204 -23.43 -0.49 2.69
CA VAL A 204 -24.49 -1.01 3.56
C VAL A 204 -25.79 -1.17 2.77
N LYS A 205 -26.42 -2.34 2.83
CA LYS A 205 -27.69 -2.60 2.15
C LYS A 205 -28.84 -2.02 2.97
N THR A 206 -29.52 -1.00 2.45
CA THR A 206 -30.73 -0.43 3.06
C THR A 206 -31.98 -0.99 2.36
N GLY A 207 -32.58 -2.06 2.90
CA GLY A 207 -33.86 -2.61 2.41
C GLY A 207 -33.80 -3.45 1.11
N SER A 208 -34.97 -3.88 0.62
CA SER A 208 -35.15 -4.69 -0.60
C SER A 208 -35.13 -3.82 -1.87
N VAL A 209 -34.07 -3.02 -2.01
CA VAL A 209 -33.97 -2.06 -3.12
C VAL A 209 -33.42 -2.74 -4.36
N ASN A 210 -34.11 -2.54 -5.50
CA ASN A 210 -33.66 -3.02 -6.81
C ASN A 210 -32.32 -2.39 -7.19
N SER A 211 -31.49 -3.14 -7.92
CA SER A 211 -30.11 -2.75 -8.23
C SER A 211 -29.98 -1.43 -8.99
N GLU A 212 -31.00 -1.05 -9.76
CA GLU A 212 -31.06 0.19 -10.55
C GLU A 212 -31.16 1.47 -9.69
N GLU A 213 -31.63 1.36 -8.44
CA GLU A 213 -31.72 2.51 -7.52
C GLU A 213 -30.37 2.84 -6.86
N TYR A 214 -29.37 1.94 -6.92
CA TYR A 214 -28.11 2.14 -6.20
C TYR A 214 -27.30 3.34 -6.73
N LEU A 215 -27.40 3.64 -8.02
CA LEU A 215 -26.68 4.73 -8.70
C LEU A 215 -27.60 5.93 -9.04
N ASN A 216 -28.62 6.18 -8.22
CA ASN A 216 -29.56 7.28 -8.43
C ASN A 216 -28.86 8.63 -8.64
N GLY A 217 -29.21 9.29 -9.76
CA GLY A 217 -28.66 10.60 -10.14
C GLY A 217 -27.24 10.56 -10.74
N ILE A 218 -26.75 9.38 -11.15
CA ILE A 218 -25.53 9.23 -11.96
C ILE A 218 -25.95 8.89 -13.39
N LYS A 219 -25.46 9.65 -14.37
CA LYS A 219 -25.65 9.28 -15.78
C LYS A 219 -24.73 8.10 -16.10
N TRP A 220 -25.32 6.98 -16.47
CA TRP A 220 -24.60 5.78 -16.92
C TRP A 220 -24.97 5.45 -18.36
N MET A 221 -24.02 4.82 -19.06
CA MET A 221 -24.28 4.27 -20.39
C MET A 221 -24.90 2.89 -20.19
N GLY A 222 -26.04 2.63 -20.84
CA GLY A 222 -26.72 1.33 -20.79
C GLY A 222 -25.74 0.16 -20.91
N THR A 223 -26.07 -0.97 -20.29
CA THR A 223 -25.13 -2.08 -20.11
C THR A 223 -24.64 -2.63 -21.46
N ASN A 224 -23.45 -2.23 -21.90
CA ASN A 224 -22.86 -2.77 -23.12
C ASN A 224 -22.39 -4.22 -22.87
N LEU A 225 -22.92 -5.16 -23.66
CA LEU A 225 -22.57 -6.59 -23.62
C LEU A 225 -21.06 -6.82 -23.80
N ASP A 226 -20.38 -5.97 -24.57
CA ASP A 226 -18.94 -6.11 -24.80
C ASP A 226 -18.12 -5.65 -23.58
N ALA A 227 -18.55 -4.60 -22.89
CA ALA A 227 -17.96 -4.19 -21.60
C ALA A 227 -18.16 -5.29 -20.53
N LYS A 228 -19.35 -5.93 -20.50
CA LYS A 228 -19.61 -7.11 -19.64
C LYS A 228 -18.64 -8.25 -19.96
N LYS A 229 -18.44 -8.58 -21.25
CA LYS A 229 -17.52 -9.65 -21.68
C LYS A 229 -16.06 -9.34 -21.35
N GLU A 230 -15.61 -8.10 -21.55
CA GLU A 230 -14.23 -7.69 -21.25
C GLU A 230 -13.95 -7.73 -19.74
N VAL A 231 -14.89 -7.24 -18.92
CA VAL A 231 -14.80 -7.29 -17.46
C VAL A 231 -14.80 -8.73 -16.96
N ARG A 232 -15.69 -9.59 -17.49
CA ARG A 232 -15.70 -11.04 -17.21
C ARG A 232 -14.35 -11.70 -17.55
N ARG A 233 -13.80 -11.42 -18.73
CA ARG A 233 -12.54 -12.01 -19.21
C ARG A 233 -11.31 -11.54 -18.42
N LYS A 234 -11.22 -10.24 -18.12
CA LYS A 234 -10.02 -9.61 -17.54
C LYS A 234 -10.00 -9.68 -16.01
N HIS A 235 -11.16 -9.70 -15.37
CA HIS A 235 -11.27 -9.61 -13.90
C HIS A 235 -11.92 -10.84 -13.26
N ARG A 236 -12.34 -11.85 -14.04
CA ARG A 236 -13.00 -13.09 -13.57
C ARG A 236 -14.23 -12.82 -12.68
N ILE A 237 -15.01 -11.82 -13.06
CA ILE A 237 -16.19 -11.39 -12.28
C ILE A 237 -17.44 -11.95 -12.94
N ASP A 238 -18.18 -12.80 -12.22
CA ASP A 238 -19.51 -13.26 -12.61
C ASP A 238 -20.57 -12.50 -11.80
N SER A 239 -20.85 -11.27 -12.23
CA SER A 239 -21.92 -10.45 -11.68
C SER A 239 -22.86 -10.01 -12.79
N ASP A 240 -24.15 -10.02 -12.48
CA ASP A 240 -25.21 -9.57 -13.38
C ASP A 240 -25.25 -8.04 -13.50
N TYR A 241 -24.73 -7.33 -12.49
CA TYR A 241 -24.80 -5.88 -12.40
C TYR A 241 -23.46 -5.21 -12.69
N VAL A 242 -23.33 -4.78 -13.95
CA VAL A 242 -22.17 -4.07 -14.48
C VAL A 242 -22.67 -2.77 -15.09
N VAL A 243 -22.19 -1.63 -14.57
CA VAL A 243 -22.57 -0.30 -15.03
C VAL A 243 -21.35 0.43 -15.53
N GLN A 244 -21.45 1.02 -16.73
CA GLN A 244 -20.38 1.82 -17.29
C GLN A 244 -20.70 3.31 -17.14
N ILE A 245 -19.73 4.06 -16.63
CA ILE A 245 -19.78 5.51 -16.51
C ILE A 245 -18.63 6.15 -17.28
N LYS A 246 -18.77 7.44 -17.55
CA LYS A 246 -17.76 8.23 -18.27
C LYS A 246 -17.44 9.50 -17.50
N ARG A 247 -16.16 9.76 -17.31
CA ARG A 247 -15.62 10.99 -16.73
C ARG A 247 -15.65 12.12 -17.75
N LYS A 248 -15.64 13.38 -17.29
CA LYS A 248 -15.69 14.56 -18.17
C LYS A 248 -14.55 14.63 -19.19
N ASP A 249 -13.38 14.11 -18.86
CA ASP A 249 -12.22 14.03 -19.75
C ASP A 249 -12.30 12.90 -20.79
N GLY A 250 -13.38 12.11 -20.75
CA GLY A 250 -13.60 11.00 -21.67
C GLY A 250 -13.19 9.62 -21.12
N THR A 251 -12.49 9.57 -19.99
CA THR A 251 -12.06 8.32 -19.36
C THR A 251 -13.28 7.49 -18.94
N SER A 252 -13.30 6.20 -19.29
CA SER A 252 -14.41 5.30 -18.93
C SER A 252 -14.09 4.53 -17.65
N ALA A 253 -15.12 4.21 -16.87
CA ALA A 253 -14.99 3.29 -15.74
C ALA A 253 -16.18 2.35 -15.68
N VAL A 254 -15.95 1.17 -15.11
CA VAL A 254 -16.95 0.15 -14.86
C VAL A 254 -17.13 -0.03 -13.36
N ILE A 255 -18.38 -0.07 -12.95
CA ILE A 255 -18.83 -0.39 -11.60
C ILE A 255 -19.45 -1.78 -11.65
N VAL A 256 -18.88 -2.70 -10.91
CA VAL A 256 -19.43 -4.04 -10.73
C VAL A 256 -19.93 -4.18 -9.30
N ILE A 257 -21.17 -4.60 -9.14
CA ILE A 257 -21.80 -4.75 -7.82
C ILE A 257 -22.15 -6.22 -7.60
N GLU A 258 -21.73 -6.77 -6.47
CA GLU A 258 -22.06 -8.13 -6.02
C GLU A 258 -22.84 -8.03 -4.70
N SER A 259 -24.03 -8.62 -4.65
CA SER A 259 -24.83 -8.64 -3.41
C SER A 259 -24.39 -9.81 -2.53
N LEU A 260 -23.94 -9.53 -1.30
CA LEU A 260 -23.53 -10.53 -0.31
C LEU A 260 -24.22 -10.25 1.03
N GLN A 261 -25.14 -11.12 1.44
CA GLN A 261 -25.89 -10.99 2.70
C GLN A 261 -26.46 -9.57 2.91
N ASN A 262 -25.82 -8.79 3.81
CA ASN A 262 -26.23 -7.46 4.28
C ASN A 262 -25.43 -6.30 3.64
N VAL A 263 -24.51 -6.59 2.72
CA VAL A 263 -23.67 -5.58 2.06
C VAL A 263 -23.63 -5.80 0.55
N LEU A 264 -23.35 -4.72 -0.17
CA LEU A 264 -23.03 -4.76 -1.59
C LEU A 264 -21.53 -4.57 -1.74
N TYR A 265 -20.87 -5.56 -2.32
CA TYR A 265 -19.46 -5.43 -2.66
C TYR A 265 -19.33 -4.74 -4.01
N VAL A 266 -18.58 -3.64 -4.05
CA VAL A 266 -18.41 -2.83 -5.25
C VAL A 266 -16.97 -2.92 -5.72
N ARG A 267 -16.78 -3.23 -7.00
CA ARG A 267 -15.51 -3.06 -7.71
C ARG A 267 -15.66 -1.94 -8.74
N PHE A 268 -14.90 -0.88 -8.55
CA PHE A 268 -14.79 0.24 -9.45
C PHE A 268 -13.48 0.14 -10.24
N ILE A 269 -13.55 0.07 -11.56
CA ILE A 269 -12.43 -0.23 -12.44
C ILE A 269 -12.36 0.85 -13.51
N VAL A 270 -11.26 1.60 -13.56
CA VAL A 270 -11.03 2.60 -14.62
C VAL A 270 -10.43 1.89 -15.83
N LEU A 271 -10.98 2.19 -17.01
CA LEU A 271 -10.56 1.63 -18.29
C LEU A 271 -9.57 2.61 -18.93
N TYR A 272 -8.28 2.27 -18.84
CA TYR A 272 -7.19 2.88 -19.59
C TYR A 272 -6.84 2.01 -20.81
#